data_AF-A0A2V6AIH8-F1
#
_entry.id   AF-A0A2V6AIH8-F1
#
_cell.length_a   1.000
_cell.length_b   1.000
_cell.length_c   1.000
_cell.angle_alpha   90.00
_cell.angle_beta   90.00
_cell.angle_gamma   90.00
#
_symmetry.space_group_name_H-M   'P 1'
#
loop_
_entity.id
_entity.type
_entity.pdbx_description
1 polymer ?
#
loop_
_entity_poly.entity_id
_entity_poly.type
_entity_poly.pdbx_seq_one_letter_code
_entity_poly.pdbx_strand_id
1 'polypeptide(L)' 'MKAIVKVERDEETGVFVASWDDPRGGGITTQADSFEELAVAVREAFRCHFENRTAPREVSLHFETDPVLQVA' A
#
# COMPACT_ATOMS: atom_id res chain seq x y z
N MET A 1 -11.46 -5.84 -11.12
CA MET A 1 -11.45 -5.03 -9.89
C MET A 1 -10.12 -4.31 -9.83
N LYS A 2 -10.16 -3.01 -9.51
CA LYS A 2 -8.98 -2.17 -9.24
C LYS A 2 -8.95 -1.91 -7.75
N ALA A 3 -7.78 -2.03 -7.14
CA ALA A 3 -7.56 -1.63 -5.74
C ALA A 3 -6.81 -0.30 -5.71
N ILE A 4 -7.30 0.63 -4.89
CA ILE A 4 -6.67 1.92 -4.65
C ILE A 4 -6.18 1.89 -3.20
N VAL A 5 -4.88 1.77 -3.04
CA VAL A 5 -4.23 1.69 -1.73
C VAL A 5 -3.94 3.10 -1.27
N LYS A 6 -4.43 3.46 -0.09
CA LYS A 6 -4.16 4.74 0.54
C LYS A 6 -2.74 4.71 1.10
N VAL A 7 -1.97 5.77 0.85
CA VAL A 7 -0.63 5.94 1.41
C VAL A 7 -0.57 7.24 2.18
N GLU A 8 -0.15 7.13 3.44
CA GLU A 8 0.12 8.24 4.35
C GLU A 8 1.58 8.19 4.80
N ARG A 9 2.11 9.34 5.23
CA ARG A 9 3.37 9.39 5.95
C ARG A 9 3.08 9.57 7.42
N ASP A 10 3.59 8.67 8.24
CA ASP A 10 3.50 8.79 9.69
C ASP A 10 4.39 9.96 10.16
N GLU A 11 3.82 10.92 10.87
CA GLU A 11 4.53 12.15 11.26
C GLU A 11 5.55 11.93 12.40
N GLU A 12 5.36 10.90 13.22
CA GLU A 12 6.23 10.61 14.37
C GLU A 12 7.49 9.85 13.92
N THR A 13 7.31 8.85 13.07
CA THR A 13 8.37 7.93 12.64
C THR A 13 8.92 8.26 11.26
N GLY A 14 8.16 8.99 10.45
CA GLY A 14 8.54 9.36 9.08
C GLY A 14 8.35 8.25 8.04
N VAL A 15 7.88 7.06 8.43
CA VAL A 15 7.65 5.91 7.54
C VAL A 15 6.40 6.12 6.68
N PHE A 16 6.35 5.45 5.53
CA PHE A 16 5.15 5.39 4.72
C PHE A 16 4.28 4.23 5.16
N VAL A 17 2.99 4.48 5.36
CA VAL A 17 1.98 3.48 5.71
C VAL A 17 1.03 3.33 4.53
N ALA A 18 0.88 2.11 4.04
CA ALA A 18 -0.05 1.75 2.99
C ALA A 18 -1.19 0.91 3.55
N SER A 19 -2.44 1.31 3.28
CA SER A 19 -3.64 0.61 3.74
C SER A 19 -4.68 0.45 2.63
N TRP A 20 -5.40 -0.67 2.65
CA TRP A 20 -6.53 -0.92 1.75
C TRP A 20 -7.53 -1.89 2.38
N ASP A 21 -8.80 -1.49 2.41
CA ASP A 21 -9.91 -2.32 2.85
C ASP A 21 -10.45 -3.18 1.71
N ASP A 22 -10.52 -4.50 1.92
CA ASP A 22 -11.11 -5.41 0.95
C ASP A 22 -12.65 -5.37 1.06
N PRO A 23 -13.39 -5.03 -0.01
CA PRO A 23 -14.86 -5.02 0.01
C PRO A 23 -15.50 -6.36 0.38
N ARG A 24 -14.73 -7.46 0.32
CA ARG A 24 -15.18 -8.82 0.69
C ARG A 24 -14.74 -9.24 2.10
N GLY A 25 -14.11 -8.35 2.85
CA GLY A 25 -13.70 -8.57 4.24
C GLY A 25 -12.19 -8.67 4.44
N GLY A 26 -11.73 -8.13 5.58
CA GLY A 26 -10.31 -7.95 5.89
C GLY A 26 -9.71 -6.74 5.17
N GLY A 27 -8.39 -6.74 5.05
CA GLY A 27 -7.66 -5.67 4.41
C GLY A 27 -6.17 -5.93 4.48
N ILE A 28 -5.41 -5.00 3.93
CA ILE A 28 -3.95 -4.99 4.04
C ILE A 28 -3.51 -3.71 4.74
N THR A 29 -2.51 -3.85 5.60
CA THR A 29 -1.76 -2.73 6.17
C THR A 29 -0.29 -3.11 6.18
N THR A 30 0.55 -2.25 5.62
CA THR A 30 2.00 -2.44 5.60
C THR A 30 2.72 -1.09 5.65
N GLN A 31 4.01 -1.10 5.95
CA GLN A 31 4.80 0.11 6.05
C GLN A 31 6.22 -0.10 5.54
N ALA A 32 6.87 0.98 5.13
CA ALA A 32 8.27 0.97 4.70
C ALA A 32 8.91 2.37 4.77
N ASP A 33 10.23 2.43 4.71
CA ASP A 33 11.00 3.69 4.80
C ASP A 33 11.07 4.43 3.46
N SER A 34 10.84 3.73 2.34
CA SER A 34 10.89 4.29 0.99
C SER A 34 9.72 3.82 0.09
N PHE A 35 9.45 4.54 -1.00
CA PHE A 35 8.42 4.14 -1.96
C PHE A 35 8.72 2.81 -2.66
N GLU A 36 10.00 2.52 -2.90
CA GLU A 36 10.41 1.26 -3.54
C GLU A 36 10.09 0.08 -2.62
N GLU A 37 10.50 0.17 -1.36
CA GLU A 37 10.20 -0.84 -0.35
C GLU A 37 8.70 -0.96 -0.08
N LEU A 38 7.97 0.17 -0.03
CA LEU A 38 6.52 0.17 0.15
C LEU A 38 5.82 -0.56 -1.00
N ALA A 39 6.27 -0.35 -2.24
CA ALA A 39 5.70 -1.03 -3.40
C ALA A 39 5.96 -2.55 -3.35
N VAL A 40 7.10 -3.00 -2.83
CA VAL A 40 7.38 -4.43 -2.60
C VAL A 40 6.46 -4.96 -1.50
N ALA A 41 6.38 -4.28 -0.36
CA ALA A 41 5.57 -4.68 0.78
C ALA A 41 4.07 -4.78 0.43
N VAL A 42 3.55 -3.83 -0.36
CA VAL A 42 2.17 -3.85 -0.85
C VAL A 42 1.92 -5.07 -1.76
N ARG A 43 2.83 -5.37 -2.69
CA ARG A 43 2.69 -6.55 -3.57
C ARG A 43 2.64 -7.84 -2.76
N GLU A 44 3.52 -7.99 -1.78
CA GLU A 44 3.56 -9.16 -0.90
C GLU A 44 2.28 -9.26 -0.05
N ALA A 45 1.80 -8.14 0.50
CA ALA A 45 0.55 -8.11 1.26
C ALA A 45 -0.66 -8.53 0.42
N PHE A 46 -0.77 -8.06 -0.83
CA PHE A 46 -1.80 -8.52 -1.76
C PHE A 46 -1.66 -10.01 -2.08
N ARG A 47 -0.43 -10.51 -2.29
CA ARG A 47 -0.20 -11.94 -2.55
C ARG A 47 -0.67 -12.80 -1.38
N CYS A 48 -0.34 -12.43 -0.15
CA CYS A 48 -0.75 -13.15 1.05
C CYS A 48 -2.27 -13.06 1.28
N HIS A 49 -2.86 -11.87 1.18
CA HIS A 49 -4.30 -11.68 1.41
C HIS A 49 -5.18 -12.42 0.39
N PHE A 50 -4.70 -12.55 -0.85
CA PHE A 50 -5.40 -13.22 -1.94
C PHE A 50 -4.86 -14.63 -2.26
N GLU A 51 -4.06 -15.26 -1.40
CA GLU A 51 -3.47 -16.58 -1.70
C GLU A 51 -4.51 -17.63 -2.15
N ASN A 52 -5.71 -17.59 -1.55
CA ASN A 52 -6.83 -18.50 -1.86
C ASN A 52 -8.01 -17.80 -2.58
N ARG A 53 -7.81 -16.60 -3.13
CA ARG A 53 -8.85 -15.77 -3.75
C ARG A 53 -8.35 -15.08 -5.01
N THR A 54 -9.25 -14.55 -5.82
CA THR A 54 -8.84 -13.78 -7.01
C THR A 54 -8.40 -12.37 -6.61
N ALA A 55 -7.13 -12.06 -6.85
CA ALA A 55 -6.57 -10.73 -6.62
C ALA A 55 -7.11 -9.67 -7.61
N PRO A 56 -7.04 -8.36 -7.27
CA PRO A 56 -7.28 -7.28 -8.21
C PRO A 56 -6.34 -7.37 -9.42
N ARG A 57 -6.79 -6.90 -10.58
CA ARG A 57 -5.97 -6.86 -11.81
C ARG A 57 -4.99 -5.69 -11.82
N GLU A 58 -5.31 -4.64 -11.08
CA GLU A 58 -4.54 -3.42 -11.00
C GLU A 58 -4.56 -2.92 -9.54
N VAL A 59 -3.39 -2.54 -9.05
CA VAL A 59 -3.19 -1.94 -7.73
C VAL A 59 -2.50 -0.61 -7.96
N SER A 60 -3.13 0.48 -7.52
CA SER A 60 -2.58 1.83 -7.59
C SER A 60 -2.38 2.38 -6.18
N LEU A 61 -1.23 3.02 -5.93
CA LEU A 61 -0.98 3.77 -4.71
C LEU A 61 -1.54 5.18 -4.85
N HIS A 62 -2.31 5.62 -3.87
CA HIS A 62 -2.86 6.97 -3.76
C HIS A 62 -2.30 7.63 -2.52
N PHE A 63 -1.41 8.60 -2.71
CA PHE A 63 -0.83 9.39 -1.63
C PHE A 63 -1.81 10.49 -1.24
N GLU A 64 -2.22 10.53 0.03
CA GLU A 64 -3.16 11.56 0.51
C GLU A 64 -2.54 12.96 0.56
N THR A 65 -1.24 13.01 0.80
CA THR A 65 -0.43 14.22 0.71
C THR A 65 0.54 14.07 -0.45
N ASP A 66 0.78 15.15 -1.20
CA ASP A 66 1.73 15.13 -2.30
C ASP A 66 3.09 14.63 -1.79
N PRO A 67 3.57 13.47 -2.26
CA PRO A 67 4.85 12.96 -1.82
C PRO A 67 5.91 13.90 -2.36
N VAL A 68 6.49 14.74 -1.50
CA VAL A 68 7.68 15.51 -1.86
C VAL A 68 8.75 14.49 -2.22
N LEU A 69 8.99 14.33 -3.53
CA LEU A 69 10.05 13.48 -4.07
C LEU A 69 11.39 14.08 -3.63
N GLN A 70 11.91 13.63 -2.49
CA GLN A 70 13.33 13.79 -2.19
C GLN A 70 14.09 12.82 -3.10
N VAL A 71 14.31 13.25 -4.34
CA VAL A 71 15.31 12.64 -5.22
C VAL A 71 16.66 12.92 -4.56
N ALA A 72 17.29 11.87 -4.04
CA ALA A 72 18.66 11.91 -3.51
C ALA A 72 19.68 12.15 -4.62
#